data_AF-A0A9D1XM91-F1
#
_entry.id   AF-A0A9D1XM91-F1
#
_cell.length_a   1.000
_cell.length_b   1.000
_cell.length_c   1.000
_cell.angle_alpha   90.00
_cell.angle_beta   90.00
_cell.angle_gamma   90.00
#
_symmetry.space_group_name_H-M   'P 1'
#
loop_
_entity.id
_entity.type
_entity.pdbx_description
1 polymer ?
#
loop_
_entity_poly.entity_id
_entity_poly.type
_entity_poly.pdbx_seq_one_letter_code
_entity_poly.pdbx_strand_id
1 'polypeptide(L)'
;GSDCHDWKCYPKHDEEATSNEHYFSKCKILPSFKGLLLGLTSPKSRFNRKEIQNTNYVNSFEINGETVNLDPGINVIIGENGSGKSTLFSLLCNDNSQPYIKKLKNQNKIITDTTGLQFQVVKQAELVQKFQNDDLFKGEEYFKTIDTTSFENEYNSFSSKLKSYIDRNIQKNTSYTSLSNKNFILNLDNESIETLYVNMEASDLYEDENIHKERRIALTSILDKIINEYNNDYYGDELKQKLYAALNNIKQVYYDVLEKDKAIELQNKVKNIILGEINSYTEKIAELSTSRDNEIIEYKERKSSFINDIISAIKLNTSVAEKPASPSVLQGNSQRRYNGYVFGREMNYNNEDVINKFLELMFTKPYRSLNKVMCIKTRSEFAKAILKCSSANNIDESWESNFSKFMQWAKTQKSYIKEESTDDSIGNTLGEMSLVYYKFQTKEDDKWDILMIDQPEDNISNNRIAEKLLKYFHSVRKNKQLILVTHNPLLVVNLDADNIISLTKVNNTISVKSGCLEDEENNILDIVADTLDGGKDMIEKRLKIYGKESIVCNK
;
A
#
# COMPACT_ATOMS: atom_id res chain seq x y z
N GLY A 1 36.84 27.05 -46.54
CA GLY A 1 35.75 27.26 -47.50
C GLY A 1 36.34 27.16 -48.88
N SER A 2 35.61 26.59 -49.85
CA SER A 2 36.03 26.60 -51.25
C SER A 2 36.07 28.03 -51.79
N ASP A 3 37.10 28.35 -52.56
CA ASP A 3 37.55 29.66 -53.07
C ASP A 3 36.55 30.45 -53.97
N CYS A 4 35.26 30.14 -53.94
CA CYS A 4 34.30 30.70 -54.91
C CYS A 4 33.19 31.58 -54.30
N HIS A 5 33.16 31.85 -52.99
CA HIS A 5 32.11 32.71 -52.41
C HIS A 5 32.63 34.11 -52.10
N ASP A 6 31.89 35.15 -52.50
CA ASP A 6 32.07 36.50 -51.95
C ASP A 6 31.41 36.57 -50.57
N TRP A 7 32.24 36.76 -49.54
CA TRP A 7 31.79 36.81 -48.15
C TRP A 7 30.90 38.01 -47.85
N LYS A 8 30.98 39.09 -48.65
CA LYS A 8 30.13 40.28 -48.48
C LYS A 8 28.66 40.00 -48.83
N CYS A 9 28.42 38.96 -49.61
CA CYS A 9 27.09 38.64 -50.16
C CYS A 9 26.50 37.35 -49.57
N TYR A 10 27.21 36.69 -48.65
CA TYR A 10 26.72 35.47 -47.99
C TYR A 10 25.32 35.70 -47.37
N PRO A 11 24.35 34.79 -47.56
CA PRO A 11 24.49 33.42 -48.05
C PRO A 11 24.68 33.26 -49.55
N LYS A 12 24.48 34.32 -50.35
CA LYS A 12 24.62 34.25 -51.81
C LYS A 12 26.06 33.99 -52.22
N HIS A 13 26.22 33.35 -53.37
CA HIS A 13 27.52 33.06 -53.96
C HIS A 13 28.24 34.36 -54.41
N ASP A 14 27.49 35.30 -54.99
CA ASP A 14 27.93 36.60 -55.53
C ASP A 14 26.77 37.62 -55.56
N GLU A 15 27.06 38.87 -55.94
CA GLU A 15 26.08 39.98 -56.03
C GLU A 15 24.99 39.74 -57.10
N GLU A 16 25.25 38.88 -58.10
CA GLU A 16 24.35 38.62 -59.23
C GLU A 16 23.33 37.50 -58.93
N ALA A 17 23.56 36.68 -57.91
CA ALA A 17 22.65 35.61 -57.51
C ALA A 17 21.27 36.14 -57.06
N THR A 18 20.21 35.77 -57.79
CA THR A 18 18.85 36.31 -57.61
C THR A 18 18.11 35.76 -56.38
N SER A 19 18.36 34.52 -55.96
CA SER A 19 17.87 33.98 -54.69
C SER A 19 18.64 32.72 -54.29
N ASN A 20 18.88 32.58 -52.99
CA ASN A 20 19.24 31.29 -52.41
C ASN A 20 17.96 30.67 -51.83
N GLU A 21 17.29 29.81 -52.59
CA GLU A 21 16.21 28.94 -52.07
C GLU A 21 16.77 27.80 -51.18
N HIS A 22 17.79 28.08 -50.38
CA HIS A 22 18.38 27.10 -49.50
C HIS A 22 17.67 27.13 -48.14
N TYR A 23 17.08 26.00 -47.77
CA TYR A 23 16.53 25.78 -46.45
C TYR A 23 17.68 25.62 -45.44
N PHE A 24 17.95 26.67 -44.68
CA PHE A 24 19.00 26.64 -43.65
C PHE A 24 18.52 25.91 -42.40
N SER A 25 19.36 25.01 -41.88
CA SER A 25 19.16 24.47 -40.54
C SER A 25 19.38 25.59 -39.52
N LYS A 26 18.41 25.80 -38.63
CA LYS A 26 18.51 26.78 -37.54
C LYS A 26 19.10 26.12 -36.30
N CYS A 27 19.93 26.85 -35.55
CA CYS A 27 20.45 26.40 -34.27
C CYS A 27 20.17 27.47 -33.20
N LYS A 28 19.62 27.06 -32.04
CA LYS A 28 19.39 27.96 -30.90
C LYS A 28 20.64 28.00 -30.02
N ILE A 29 21.59 28.85 -30.39
CA ILE A 29 22.88 29.07 -29.71
C ILE A 29 23.28 30.54 -29.79
N LEU A 30 24.14 31.01 -28.89
CA LEU A 30 24.83 32.29 -29.11
C LEU A 30 25.77 32.20 -30.32
N PRO A 31 25.97 33.30 -31.08
CA PRO A 31 26.91 33.35 -32.20
C PRO A 31 28.37 33.42 -31.70
N SER A 32 28.78 32.44 -30.91
CA SER A 32 30.12 32.31 -30.33
C SER A 32 30.69 30.91 -30.58
N PHE A 33 32.02 30.77 -30.47
CA PHE A 33 32.66 29.45 -30.58
C PHE A 33 32.11 28.47 -29.54
N LYS A 34 31.90 28.93 -28.31
CA LYS A 34 31.33 28.13 -27.22
C LYS A 34 29.88 27.70 -27.52
N GLY A 35 29.07 28.60 -28.08
CA GLY A 35 27.71 28.29 -28.54
C GLY A 35 27.72 27.18 -29.60
N LEU A 36 28.61 27.27 -30.60
CA LEU A 36 28.75 26.23 -31.61
C LEU A 36 29.23 24.90 -31.01
N LEU A 37 30.22 24.93 -30.12
CA LEU A 37 30.74 23.74 -29.44
C LEU A 37 29.65 23.03 -28.62
N LEU A 38 28.84 23.77 -27.84
CA LEU A 38 27.72 23.21 -27.10
C LEU A 38 26.60 22.70 -28.01
N GLY A 39 26.34 23.39 -29.11
CA GLY A 39 25.43 22.95 -30.16
C GLY A 39 25.82 21.59 -30.73
N LEU A 40 27.10 21.43 -31.08
CA LEU A 40 27.64 20.21 -31.67
C LEU A 40 27.71 19.03 -30.68
N THR A 41 27.90 19.30 -29.39
CA THR A 41 27.84 18.25 -28.35
C THR A 41 26.41 17.80 -28.03
N SER A 42 25.38 18.58 -28.38
CA SER A 42 23.97 18.24 -28.16
C SER A 42 23.07 18.64 -29.33
N PRO A 43 23.27 18.03 -30.52
CA PRO A 43 22.60 18.47 -31.73
C PRO A 43 21.08 18.26 -31.64
N LYS A 44 20.63 17.21 -30.94
CA LYS A 44 19.20 16.89 -30.77
C LYS A 44 18.44 17.94 -29.95
N SER A 45 19.12 18.68 -29.07
CA SER A 45 18.49 19.67 -28.21
C SER A 45 18.54 21.09 -28.80
N ARG A 46 19.53 21.41 -29.65
CA ARG A 46 19.83 22.77 -30.12
C ARG A 46 19.63 23.00 -31.62
N PHE A 47 19.79 21.98 -32.48
CA PHE A 47 19.55 22.10 -33.92
C PHE A 47 18.11 21.79 -34.29
N ASN A 48 17.60 22.50 -35.31
CA ASN A 48 16.27 22.30 -35.89
C ASN A 48 15.15 22.33 -34.84
N ARG A 49 15.33 23.12 -33.79
CA ARG A 49 14.34 23.33 -32.75
C ARG A 49 13.18 24.14 -33.34
N LYS A 50 11.95 23.65 -33.14
CA LYS A 50 10.75 24.44 -33.45
C LYS A 50 10.71 25.66 -32.53
N GLU A 51 10.40 26.82 -33.09
CA GLU A 51 10.10 28.01 -32.28
C GLU A 51 8.90 27.71 -31.39
N ILE A 52 9.01 28.07 -30.11
CA ILE A 52 7.97 27.82 -29.12
C ILE A 52 6.82 28.77 -29.45
N GLN A 53 5.65 28.21 -29.78
CA GLN A 53 4.46 29.00 -30.12
C GLN A 53 3.65 29.40 -28.88
N ASN A 54 4.06 28.98 -27.68
CA ASN A 54 3.39 29.35 -26.45
C ASN A 54 3.57 30.85 -26.17
N THR A 55 2.47 31.61 -26.26
CA THR A 55 2.44 33.02 -25.90
C THR A 55 2.19 33.24 -24.41
N ASN A 56 1.75 32.20 -23.69
CA ASN A 56 1.40 32.26 -22.28
C ASN A 56 2.56 31.70 -21.45
N TYR A 57 3.54 32.54 -21.11
CA TYR A 57 4.67 32.16 -20.26
C TYR A 57 5.08 33.32 -19.36
N VAL A 58 5.87 33.02 -18.32
CA VAL A 58 6.45 34.07 -17.48
C VAL A 58 7.59 34.73 -18.25
N ASN A 59 7.41 35.99 -18.65
CA ASN A 59 8.38 36.74 -19.44
C ASN A 59 9.60 37.18 -18.63
N SER A 60 9.38 37.70 -17.42
CA SER A 60 10.42 38.25 -16.56
C SER A 60 9.94 38.37 -15.12
N PHE A 61 10.87 38.56 -14.20
CA PHE A 61 10.60 39.08 -12.86
C PHE A 61 11.58 40.19 -12.51
N GLU A 62 11.19 41.06 -11.58
CA GLU A 62 12.05 42.12 -11.07
C GLU A 62 12.54 41.76 -9.67
N ILE A 63 13.81 42.02 -9.39
CA ILE A 63 14.41 41.86 -8.07
C ILE A 63 15.40 43.00 -7.82
N ASN A 64 15.25 43.68 -6.69
CA ASN A 64 16.10 44.82 -6.32
C ASN A 64 16.21 45.94 -7.39
N GLY A 65 15.22 46.07 -8.29
CA GLY A 65 15.25 47.05 -9.39
C GLY A 65 15.89 46.52 -10.68
N GLU A 66 16.38 45.29 -10.70
CA GLU A 66 16.92 44.61 -11.87
C GLU A 66 15.86 43.69 -12.48
N THR A 67 15.66 43.78 -13.80
CA THR A 67 14.74 42.90 -14.53
C THR A 67 15.49 41.67 -15.03
N VAL A 68 15.01 40.48 -14.66
CA VAL A 68 15.55 39.19 -15.08
C VAL A 68 14.59 38.55 -16.07
N ASN A 69 15.04 38.37 -17.31
CA ASN A 69 14.24 37.77 -18.38
C ASN A 69 14.25 36.23 -18.28
N LEU A 70 13.13 35.61 -18.64
CA LEU A 70 12.95 34.17 -18.74
C LEU A 70 12.77 33.75 -20.20
N ASP A 71 13.24 32.55 -20.51
CA ASP A 71 13.01 31.92 -21.82
C ASP A 71 11.64 31.22 -21.84
N PRO A 72 10.92 31.20 -22.97
CA PRO A 72 9.67 30.43 -23.10
C PRO A 72 9.89 28.90 -23.03
N GLY A 73 11.14 28.43 -23.10
CA GLY A 73 11.55 27.03 -22.97
C GLY A 73 11.89 26.65 -21.53
N ILE A 74 13.15 26.28 -21.29
CA ILE A 74 13.62 25.75 -19.99
C ILE A 74 14.40 26.80 -19.21
N ASN A 75 13.85 27.21 -18.07
CA ASN A 75 14.54 28.04 -17.08
C ASN A 75 14.94 27.18 -15.89
N VAL A 76 16.18 27.30 -15.42
CA VAL A 76 16.65 26.54 -14.27
C VAL A 76 17.24 27.46 -13.22
N ILE A 77 16.68 27.41 -12.01
CA ILE A 77 17.09 28.20 -10.85
C ILE A 77 18.08 27.37 -10.03
N ILE A 78 19.29 27.90 -9.85
CA ILE A 78 20.39 27.29 -9.09
C ILE A 78 20.90 28.24 -7.98
N GLY A 79 21.71 27.72 -7.07
CA GLY A 79 22.26 28.48 -5.95
C GLY A 79 22.55 27.61 -4.72
N GLU A 80 23.32 28.12 -3.77
CA GLU A 80 23.65 27.41 -2.52
C GLU A 80 22.43 27.19 -1.61
N ASN A 81 22.59 26.33 -0.60
CA ASN A 81 21.56 26.12 0.41
C ASN A 81 21.21 27.42 1.14
N GLY A 82 19.93 27.77 1.17
CA GLY A 82 19.47 29.03 1.77
C GLY A 82 19.57 30.29 0.88
N SER A 83 19.98 30.14 -0.39
CA SER A 83 20.08 31.27 -1.33
C SER A 83 18.75 31.91 -1.74
N GLY A 84 17.62 31.24 -1.47
CA GLY A 84 16.28 31.74 -1.76
C GLY A 84 15.56 31.10 -2.95
N LYS A 85 16.09 29.99 -3.51
CA LYS A 85 15.49 29.27 -4.66
C LYS A 85 14.03 28.92 -4.47
N SER A 86 13.69 28.16 -3.41
CA SER A 86 12.30 27.77 -3.13
C SER A 86 11.39 28.97 -2.82
N THR A 87 11.97 30.07 -2.30
CA THR A 87 11.25 31.33 -2.11
C THR A 87 10.90 31.96 -3.46
N LEU A 88 11.86 32.10 -4.38
CA LEU A 88 11.61 32.62 -5.73
C LEU A 88 10.63 31.73 -6.49
N PHE A 89 10.79 30.41 -6.40
CA PHE A 89 9.88 29.42 -6.96
C PHE A 89 8.43 29.61 -6.49
N SER A 90 8.23 29.80 -5.18
CA SER A 90 6.90 30.04 -4.60
C SER A 90 6.32 31.39 -5.03
N LEU A 91 7.15 32.43 -5.12
CA LEU A 91 6.75 33.77 -5.55
C LEU A 91 6.27 33.80 -7.01
N LEU A 92 6.96 33.07 -7.89
CA LEU A 92 6.56 32.91 -9.30
C LEU A 92 5.18 32.23 -9.42
N CYS A 93 4.79 31.37 -8.49
CA CYS A 93 3.46 30.73 -8.46
C CYS A 93 2.37 31.56 -7.76
N ASN A 94 2.63 32.84 -7.41
CA ASN A 94 1.78 33.67 -6.56
C ASN A 94 1.48 33.09 -5.15
N ASP A 95 2.25 32.11 -4.69
CA ASP A 95 2.09 31.53 -3.35
C ASP A 95 2.83 32.38 -2.31
N ASN A 96 2.12 33.39 -1.81
CA ASN A 96 2.58 34.31 -0.76
C ASN A 96 2.09 33.92 0.64
N SER A 97 1.69 32.66 0.86
CA SER A 97 1.03 32.24 2.11
C SER A 97 1.91 32.40 3.35
N GLN A 98 3.21 32.16 3.24
CA GLN A 98 4.12 32.07 4.37
C GLN A 98 4.71 33.45 4.78
N PRO A 99 4.78 33.78 6.10
CA PRO A 99 5.28 35.08 6.59
C PRO A 99 6.72 35.39 6.17
N TYR A 100 7.59 34.38 6.11
CA TYR A 100 9.00 34.56 5.72
C TYR A 100 9.14 34.92 4.23
N ILE A 101 8.27 34.38 3.36
CA ILE A 101 8.25 34.69 1.92
C ILE A 101 7.86 36.15 1.71
N LYS A 102 6.83 36.63 2.41
CA LYS A 102 6.41 38.05 2.37
C LYS A 102 7.53 38.98 2.82
N LYS A 103 8.24 38.63 3.90
CA LYS A 103 9.37 39.41 4.41
C LYS A 103 10.49 39.51 3.36
N LEU A 104 10.87 38.39 2.76
CA LEU A 104 11.91 38.36 1.72
C LEU A 104 11.49 39.11 0.44
N LYS A 105 10.22 38.99 0.02
CA LYS A 105 9.65 39.72 -1.11
C LYS A 105 9.79 41.24 -0.91
N ASN A 106 9.38 41.73 0.25
CA ASN A 106 9.44 43.17 0.57
C ASN A 106 10.89 43.66 0.72
N GLN A 107 11.77 42.86 1.33
CA GLN A 107 13.18 43.21 1.50
C GLN A 107 13.93 43.29 0.17
N ASN A 108 13.62 42.40 -0.77
CA ASN A 108 14.30 42.30 -2.07
C ASN A 108 13.50 42.92 -3.23
N LYS A 109 12.40 43.63 -2.92
CA LYS A 109 11.50 44.26 -3.89
C LYS A 109 11.13 43.36 -5.08
N ILE A 110 10.79 42.09 -4.79
CA ILE A 110 10.53 41.11 -5.85
C ILE A 110 9.14 41.36 -6.45
N ILE A 111 9.08 41.58 -7.76
CA ILE A 111 7.84 41.79 -8.53
C ILE A 111 7.76 40.70 -9.60
N THR A 112 6.62 40.03 -9.64
CA THR A 112 6.32 38.98 -10.62
C THR A 112 4.99 39.31 -11.28
N ASP A 113 4.93 39.25 -12.61
CA ASP A 113 3.67 39.31 -13.35
C ASP A 113 3.35 37.94 -13.91
N THR A 114 2.31 37.33 -13.34
CA THR A 114 1.86 35.99 -13.69
C THR A 114 0.35 35.94 -13.87
N THR A 115 -0.26 37.10 -14.13
CA THR A 115 -1.71 37.21 -14.30
C THR A 115 -2.19 36.47 -15.55
N GLY A 116 -3.23 35.65 -15.41
CA GLY A 116 -3.83 34.87 -16.52
C GLY A 116 -3.07 33.60 -16.93
N LEU A 117 -1.94 33.29 -16.28
CA LEU A 117 -1.14 32.09 -16.58
C LEU A 117 -1.61 30.90 -15.73
N GLN A 118 -1.69 29.72 -16.35
CA GLN A 118 -2.01 28.47 -15.65
C GLN A 118 -0.73 27.70 -15.28
N PHE A 119 -0.54 27.47 -13.98
CA PHE A 119 0.64 26.78 -13.45
C PHE A 119 0.32 25.37 -13.01
N GLN A 120 1.11 24.41 -13.50
CA GLN A 120 1.20 23.07 -12.92
C GLN A 120 2.45 23.01 -12.05
N VAL A 121 2.28 22.95 -10.72
CA VAL A 121 3.38 23.04 -9.76
C VAL A 121 3.58 21.72 -9.04
N VAL A 122 4.83 21.29 -8.92
CA VAL A 122 5.23 20.16 -8.08
C VAL A 122 6.35 20.61 -7.13
N LYS A 123 6.04 20.70 -5.83
CA LYS A 123 6.99 21.17 -4.81
C LYS A 123 7.91 20.04 -4.31
N GLN A 124 9.03 20.43 -3.70
CA GLN A 124 9.95 19.49 -3.06
C GLN A 124 9.23 18.70 -1.96
N ALA A 125 9.57 17.41 -1.83
CA ALA A 125 9.01 16.45 -0.87
C ALA A 125 7.49 16.22 -0.95
N GLU A 126 6.73 16.98 -1.74
CA GLU A 126 5.30 16.78 -1.93
C GLU A 126 5.00 15.41 -2.54
N LEU A 127 5.79 15.01 -3.55
CA LEU A 127 5.76 13.68 -4.14
C LEU A 127 6.06 12.59 -3.11
N VAL A 128 7.08 12.79 -2.28
CA VAL A 128 7.49 11.81 -1.25
C VAL A 128 6.44 11.68 -0.15
N GLN A 129 5.89 12.79 0.32
CA GLN A 129 4.82 12.80 1.32
C GLN A 129 3.54 12.19 0.77
N LYS A 130 3.15 12.57 -0.45
CA LYS A 130 2.02 11.95 -1.14
C LYS A 130 2.26 10.45 -1.38
N PHE A 131 3.50 10.01 -1.59
CA PHE A 131 3.83 8.61 -1.77
C PHE A 131 3.70 7.84 -0.44
N GLN A 132 4.30 8.38 0.62
CA GLN A 132 4.24 7.78 1.95
C GLN A 132 2.81 7.72 2.51
N ASN A 133 1.97 8.69 2.16
CA ASN A 133 0.58 8.77 2.60
C ASN A 133 -0.41 8.06 1.64
N ASP A 134 0.08 7.36 0.59
CA ASP A 134 -0.75 6.72 -0.46
C ASP A 134 -1.75 7.72 -1.14
N ASP A 135 -1.34 8.98 -1.19
CA ASP A 135 -2.11 10.18 -1.56
C ASP A 135 -1.69 10.76 -2.93
N LEU A 136 -0.77 10.11 -3.65
CA LEU A 136 -0.21 10.58 -4.93
C LEU A 136 -1.28 10.81 -6.00
N PHE A 137 -2.35 10.03 -5.97
CA PHE A 137 -3.44 10.07 -6.95
C PHE A 137 -4.76 10.12 -6.20
N LYS A 138 -5.06 11.25 -5.55
CA LYS A 138 -6.36 11.47 -4.90
C LYS A 138 -7.48 11.48 -5.94
N GLY A 139 -8.19 10.37 -5.98
CA GLY A 139 -9.40 10.16 -6.76
C GLY A 139 -9.77 8.68 -6.65
N GLU A 140 -10.77 8.35 -5.84
CA GLU A 140 -11.37 7.00 -5.85
C GLU A 140 -11.85 6.61 -7.25
N GLU A 141 -12.05 7.60 -8.13
CA GLU A 141 -12.32 7.40 -9.55
C GLU A 141 -11.21 6.72 -10.33
N TYR A 142 -9.95 6.64 -9.86
CA TYR A 142 -8.89 5.98 -10.61
C TYR A 142 -8.59 4.57 -10.12
N PHE A 143 -8.99 4.20 -8.91
CA PHE A 143 -8.68 2.91 -8.32
C PHE A 143 -9.93 2.07 -8.11
N LYS A 144 -9.81 0.77 -8.33
CA LYS A 144 -10.86 -0.19 -7.97
C LYS A 144 -10.66 -0.60 -6.51
N THR A 145 -11.75 -0.93 -5.82
CA THR A 145 -11.67 -1.59 -4.51
C THR A 145 -11.23 -3.04 -4.68
N ILE A 146 -10.51 -3.56 -3.69
CA ILE A 146 -10.11 -4.96 -3.62
C ILE A 146 -11.15 -5.70 -2.79
N ASP A 147 -11.68 -6.79 -3.31
CA ASP A 147 -12.55 -7.69 -2.53
C ASP A 147 -11.69 -8.54 -1.58
N THR A 148 -11.91 -8.39 -0.28
CA THR A 148 -11.20 -9.09 0.79
C THR A 148 -11.95 -10.31 1.31
N THR A 149 -13.16 -10.56 0.82
CA THR A 149 -14.09 -11.54 1.42
C THR A 149 -13.49 -12.94 1.49
N SER A 150 -12.84 -13.39 0.40
CA SER A 150 -12.20 -14.71 0.34
C SER A 150 -11.08 -14.86 1.37
N PHE A 151 -10.20 -13.85 1.49
CA PHE A 151 -9.11 -13.83 2.46
C PHE A 151 -9.61 -13.83 3.90
N GLU A 152 -10.61 -13.00 4.18
CA GLU A 152 -11.22 -12.92 5.51
C GLU A 152 -11.83 -14.25 5.92
N ASN A 153 -12.62 -14.87 5.04
CA ASN A 153 -13.26 -16.16 5.32
C ASN A 153 -12.22 -17.25 5.60
N GLU A 154 -11.15 -17.31 4.80
CA GLU A 154 -10.12 -18.32 4.96
C GLU A 154 -9.34 -18.15 6.27
N TYR A 155 -8.87 -16.95 6.59
CA TYR A 155 -8.11 -16.70 7.82
C TYR A 155 -8.99 -16.70 9.08
N ASN A 156 -10.27 -16.31 9.00
CA ASN A 156 -11.23 -16.49 10.10
C ASN A 156 -11.48 -17.97 10.39
N SER A 157 -11.68 -18.78 9.34
CA SER A 157 -11.84 -20.23 9.47
C SER A 157 -10.58 -20.88 10.03
N PHE A 158 -9.41 -20.50 9.54
CA PHE A 158 -8.14 -21.02 10.03
C PHE A 158 -7.89 -20.66 11.51
N SER A 159 -8.08 -19.39 11.88
CA SER A 159 -7.90 -18.89 13.25
C SER A 159 -8.81 -19.60 14.25
N SER A 160 -10.10 -19.76 13.91
CA SER A 160 -11.07 -20.47 14.76
C SER A 160 -10.75 -21.96 14.90
N LYS A 161 -10.42 -22.64 13.80
CA LYS A 161 -10.00 -24.06 13.84
C LYS A 161 -8.72 -24.27 14.65
N LEU A 162 -7.74 -23.37 14.50
CA LEU A 162 -6.49 -23.44 15.27
C LEU A 162 -6.74 -23.26 16.77
N LYS A 163 -7.55 -22.27 17.16
CA LYS A 163 -7.91 -22.04 18.56
C LYS A 163 -8.66 -23.24 19.15
N SER A 164 -9.67 -23.75 18.44
CA SER A 164 -10.43 -24.94 18.86
C SER A 164 -9.55 -26.18 19.02
N TYR A 165 -8.58 -26.39 18.12
CA TYR A 165 -7.61 -27.49 18.23
C TYR A 165 -6.75 -27.39 19.50
N ILE A 166 -6.27 -26.18 19.84
CA ILE A 166 -5.49 -25.94 21.07
C ILE A 166 -6.36 -26.16 22.31
N ASP A 167 -7.57 -25.60 22.34
CA ASP A 167 -8.49 -25.77 23.47
C ASP A 167 -8.83 -27.25 23.71
N ARG A 168 -9.02 -28.04 22.65
CA ARG A 168 -9.22 -29.48 22.75
C ARG A 168 -8.02 -30.20 23.36
N ASN A 169 -6.80 -29.86 22.95
CA ASN A 169 -5.58 -30.45 23.53
C ASN A 169 -5.46 -30.14 25.02
N ILE A 170 -5.84 -28.93 25.41
CA ILE A 170 -5.88 -28.53 26.82
C ILE A 170 -6.93 -29.31 27.59
N GLN A 171 -8.15 -29.45 27.05
CA GLN A 171 -9.22 -30.24 27.68
C GLN A 171 -8.80 -31.70 27.86
N LYS A 172 -8.18 -32.30 26.84
CA LYS A 172 -7.64 -33.67 26.87
C LYS A 172 -6.63 -33.84 28.00
N ASN A 173 -5.66 -32.94 28.10
CA ASN A 173 -4.65 -32.99 29.15
C ASN A 173 -5.25 -32.74 30.55
N THR A 174 -6.22 -31.83 30.66
CA THR A 174 -6.89 -31.50 31.93
C THR A 174 -7.71 -32.68 32.44
N SER A 175 -8.44 -33.36 31.56
CA SER A 175 -9.21 -34.58 31.89
C SER A 175 -8.30 -35.74 32.33
N TYR A 176 -7.13 -35.90 31.69
CA TYR A 176 -6.15 -36.89 32.13
C TYR A 176 -5.57 -36.56 33.52
N THR A 177 -5.22 -35.29 33.75
CA THR A 177 -4.65 -34.83 35.04
C THR A 177 -5.69 -34.88 36.17
N SER A 178 -6.97 -34.62 35.88
CA SER A 178 -8.02 -34.75 36.90
C SER A 178 -8.22 -36.21 37.31
N LEU A 179 -8.21 -37.14 36.36
CA LEU A 179 -8.29 -38.58 36.64
C LEU A 179 -7.10 -39.08 37.45
N SER A 180 -5.87 -38.65 37.16
CA SER A 180 -4.69 -39.08 37.94
C SER A 180 -4.74 -38.65 39.41
N ASN A 181 -5.52 -37.61 39.72
CA ASN A 181 -5.68 -37.08 41.08
C ASN A 181 -6.94 -37.59 41.78
N LYS A 182 -7.82 -38.33 41.08
CA LYS A 182 -9.04 -38.90 41.65
C LYS A 182 -8.76 -40.30 42.17
N ASN A 183 -9.07 -40.52 43.44
CA ASN A 183 -9.05 -41.83 44.07
C ASN A 183 -10.48 -42.23 44.44
N PHE A 184 -10.91 -43.42 44.02
CA PHE A 184 -12.17 -44.01 44.44
C PHE A 184 -11.88 -45.31 45.19
N ILE A 185 -12.36 -45.40 46.44
CA ILE A 185 -12.19 -46.58 47.27
C ILE A 185 -13.46 -47.42 47.15
N LEU A 186 -13.31 -48.68 46.74
CA LEU A 186 -14.41 -49.64 46.70
C LEU A 186 -14.84 -50.00 48.13
N ASN A 187 -16.13 -49.88 48.42
CA ASN A 187 -16.73 -50.31 49.68
C ASN A 187 -17.80 -51.35 49.38
N LEU A 188 -17.45 -52.63 49.58
CA LEU A 188 -18.31 -53.77 49.29
C LEU A 188 -19.59 -53.77 50.13
N ASP A 189 -19.54 -53.25 51.36
CA ASP A 189 -20.70 -53.18 52.26
C ASP A 189 -21.77 -52.19 51.74
N ASN A 190 -21.36 -51.18 50.97
CA ASN A 190 -22.27 -50.21 50.35
C ASN A 190 -22.72 -50.65 48.94
N GLU A 191 -22.21 -51.78 48.43
CA GLU A 191 -22.50 -52.28 47.08
C GLU A 191 -23.71 -53.23 47.05
N SER A 192 -23.98 -53.93 48.17
CA SER A 192 -25.01 -54.98 48.27
C SER A 192 -26.25 -54.60 49.09
N ILE A 193 -26.37 -53.36 49.58
CA ILE A 193 -27.51 -52.94 50.39
C ILE A 193 -28.53 -52.19 49.49
N GLU A 194 -29.71 -52.78 49.36
CA GLU A 194 -30.89 -52.12 48.80
C GLU A 194 -31.47 -51.20 49.87
N THR A 195 -31.47 -49.89 49.60
CA THR A 195 -32.20 -48.90 50.38
C THR A 195 -33.71 -49.14 50.19
N LEU A 196 -34.55 -48.78 51.17
CA LEU A 196 -36.02 -48.83 51.02
C LEU A 196 -36.54 -47.94 49.87
N TYR A 197 -35.73 -46.97 49.46
CA TYR A 197 -36.02 -46.04 48.38
C TYR A 197 -35.31 -46.47 47.10
N VAL A 198 -35.95 -46.23 45.95
CA VAL A 198 -35.39 -46.53 44.62
C VAL A 198 -34.31 -45.49 44.32
N ASN A 199 -33.05 -45.90 44.21
CA ASN A 199 -32.01 -45.01 43.72
C ASN A 199 -32.14 -44.86 42.19
N MET A 200 -32.32 -43.62 41.71
CA MET A 200 -32.43 -43.34 40.28
C MET A 200 -31.09 -42.80 39.76
N GLU A 201 -30.41 -43.57 38.91
CA GLU A 201 -29.22 -43.10 38.22
C GLU A 201 -29.61 -42.35 36.93
N ALA A 202 -29.23 -41.07 36.84
CA ALA A 202 -29.50 -40.22 35.69
C ALA A 202 -28.34 -40.17 34.67
N SER A 203 -27.39 -41.10 34.77
CA SER A 203 -26.13 -41.11 34.01
C SER A 203 -26.30 -41.20 32.49
N ASP A 204 -27.45 -41.63 31.98
CA ASP A 204 -27.72 -41.69 30.53
C ASP A 204 -28.56 -40.52 29.98
N LEU A 205 -28.92 -39.53 30.81
CA LEU A 205 -29.80 -38.41 30.44
C LEU A 205 -29.05 -37.14 30.01
N TYR A 206 -27.79 -37.24 29.58
CA TYR A 206 -27.06 -36.10 29.06
C TYR A 206 -27.71 -35.49 27.82
N GLU A 207 -27.63 -34.16 27.69
CA GLU A 207 -27.99 -33.48 26.44
C GLU A 207 -27.09 -33.99 25.31
N ASP A 208 -27.71 -34.45 24.23
CA ASP A 208 -27.01 -34.83 23.02
C ASP A 208 -26.54 -33.57 22.29
N GLU A 209 -25.30 -33.57 21.82
CA GLU A 209 -24.76 -32.48 21.01
C GLU A 209 -25.52 -32.38 19.68
N ASN A 210 -26.20 -31.25 19.48
CA ASN A 210 -26.97 -31.03 18.26
C ASN A 210 -26.10 -30.49 17.12
N ILE A 211 -25.48 -31.41 16.39
CA ILE A 211 -24.63 -31.12 15.22
C ILE A 211 -25.39 -30.49 14.04
N HIS A 212 -26.72 -30.57 14.02
CA HIS A 212 -27.56 -30.11 12.89
C HIS A 212 -27.88 -28.62 12.97
N LYS A 213 -27.93 -28.05 14.18
CA LYS A 213 -28.26 -26.64 14.43
C LYS A 213 -27.36 -25.68 13.65
N GLU A 214 -26.03 -25.86 13.72
CA GLU A 214 -25.09 -25.01 12.97
C GLU A 214 -25.27 -25.14 11.46
N ARG A 215 -25.53 -26.35 10.96
CA ARG A 215 -25.75 -26.60 9.53
C ARG A 215 -27.03 -25.94 9.04
N ARG A 216 -28.09 -25.97 9.83
CA ARG A 216 -29.35 -25.26 9.54
C ARG A 216 -29.13 -23.75 9.45
N ILE A 217 -28.38 -23.17 10.39
CA ILE A 217 -28.07 -21.72 10.39
C ILE A 217 -27.29 -21.35 9.11
N ALA A 218 -26.28 -22.16 8.74
CA ALA A 218 -25.53 -21.95 7.51
C ALA A 218 -26.42 -22.05 6.25
N LEU A 219 -27.31 -23.04 6.18
CA LEU A 219 -28.27 -23.18 5.06
C LEU A 219 -29.24 -22.00 4.98
N THR A 220 -29.66 -21.45 6.12
CA THR A 220 -30.51 -20.25 6.17
C THR A 220 -29.78 -19.06 5.52
N SER A 221 -28.52 -18.83 5.89
CA SER A 221 -27.71 -17.75 5.31
C SER A 221 -27.50 -17.90 3.80
N ILE A 222 -27.33 -19.13 3.31
CA ILE A 222 -27.21 -19.41 1.87
C ILE A 222 -28.51 -19.10 1.14
N LEU A 223 -29.66 -19.55 1.68
CA LEU A 223 -30.97 -19.26 1.12
C LEU A 223 -31.21 -17.75 1.03
N ASP A 224 -30.89 -16.99 2.09
CA ASP A 224 -31.04 -15.53 2.11
C ASP A 224 -30.20 -14.85 1.01
N LYS A 225 -28.95 -15.28 0.82
CA LYS A 225 -28.07 -14.76 -0.25
C LYS A 225 -28.63 -15.04 -1.64
N ILE A 226 -29.12 -16.26 -1.89
CA ILE A 226 -29.68 -16.63 -3.18
C ILE A 226 -31.01 -15.91 -3.45
N ILE A 227 -31.85 -15.72 -2.42
CA ILE A 227 -33.08 -14.94 -2.51
C ILE A 227 -32.76 -13.49 -2.90
N ASN A 228 -31.73 -12.89 -2.30
CA ASN A 228 -31.31 -11.53 -2.63
C ASN A 228 -30.83 -11.42 -4.09
N GLU A 229 -30.04 -12.38 -4.57
CA GLU A 229 -29.62 -12.43 -5.98
C GLU A 229 -30.81 -12.65 -6.93
N TYR A 230 -31.75 -13.53 -6.58
CA TYR A 230 -32.96 -13.76 -7.37
C TYR A 230 -33.81 -12.48 -7.54
N ASN A 231 -33.85 -11.63 -6.51
CA ASN A 231 -34.57 -10.36 -6.52
C ASN A 231 -33.81 -9.21 -7.21
N ASN A 232 -32.56 -9.42 -7.66
CA ASN A 232 -31.78 -8.39 -8.32
C ASN A 232 -32.30 -8.14 -9.75
N ASP A 233 -32.42 -6.86 -10.14
CA ASP A 233 -32.91 -6.42 -11.45
C ASP A 233 -31.95 -6.75 -12.61
N TYR A 234 -30.71 -7.14 -12.31
CA TYR A 234 -29.72 -7.54 -13.31
C TYR A 234 -30.11 -8.80 -14.11
N TYR A 235 -30.79 -9.76 -13.46
CA TYR A 235 -31.07 -11.07 -14.07
C TYR A 235 -32.37 -11.05 -14.89
N GLY A 236 -32.29 -11.52 -16.14
CA GLY A 236 -33.48 -11.81 -16.97
C GLY A 236 -34.18 -13.10 -16.57
N ASP A 237 -35.36 -13.34 -17.16
CA ASP A 237 -36.28 -14.43 -16.77
C ASP A 237 -35.67 -15.84 -16.81
N GLU A 238 -34.84 -16.14 -17.81
CA GLU A 238 -34.20 -17.45 -17.95
C GLU A 238 -33.21 -17.75 -16.80
N LEU A 239 -32.42 -16.74 -16.40
CA LEU A 239 -31.48 -16.86 -15.30
C LEU A 239 -32.20 -16.89 -13.95
N LYS A 240 -33.27 -16.12 -13.80
CA LYS A 240 -34.14 -16.18 -12.61
C LYS A 240 -34.75 -17.57 -12.44
N GLN A 241 -35.19 -18.24 -13.50
CA GLN A 241 -35.68 -19.63 -13.41
C GLN A 241 -34.60 -20.61 -12.91
N LYS A 242 -33.35 -20.46 -13.36
CA LYS A 242 -32.22 -21.28 -12.87
C LYS A 242 -31.93 -21.02 -11.40
N LEU A 243 -31.94 -19.75 -10.96
CA LEU A 243 -31.80 -19.37 -9.55
C LEU A 243 -32.94 -19.94 -8.69
N TYR A 244 -34.18 -19.89 -9.19
CA TYR A 244 -35.34 -20.45 -8.50
C TYR A 244 -35.25 -21.97 -8.33
N ALA A 245 -34.77 -22.69 -9.36
CA ALA A 245 -34.53 -24.13 -9.27
C ALA A 245 -33.47 -24.47 -8.21
N ALA A 246 -32.37 -23.70 -8.16
CA ALA A 246 -31.33 -23.85 -7.14
C ALA A 246 -31.88 -23.59 -5.73
N LEU A 247 -32.70 -22.55 -5.56
CA LEU A 247 -33.36 -22.21 -4.30
C LEU A 247 -34.23 -23.39 -3.80
N ASN A 248 -35.04 -23.99 -4.66
CA ASN A 248 -35.89 -25.13 -4.29
C ASN A 248 -35.08 -26.35 -3.85
N ASN A 249 -33.98 -26.68 -4.54
CA ASN A 249 -33.12 -27.80 -4.16
C ASN A 249 -32.49 -27.58 -2.78
N ILE A 250 -31.97 -26.38 -2.51
CA ILE A 250 -31.37 -26.05 -1.21
C ILE A 250 -32.45 -26.02 -0.12
N LYS A 251 -33.65 -25.56 -0.45
CA LYS A 251 -34.79 -25.54 0.48
C LYS A 251 -35.22 -26.93 0.92
N GLN A 252 -35.17 -27.93 0.03
CA GLN A 252 -35.41 -29.33 0.40
C GLN A 252 -34.38 -29.82 1.42
N VAL A 253 -33.09 -29.60 1.15
CA VAL A 253 -32.01 -29.94 2.08
C VAL A 253 -32.17 -29.24 3.42
N TYR A 254 -32.60 -27.97 3.42
CA TYR A 254 -32.90 -27.23 4.64
C TYR A 254 -33.97 -27.91 5.49
N TYR A 255 -35.08 -28.35 4.90
CA TYR A 255 -36.16 -29.00 5.65
C TYR A 255 -35.71 -30.35 6.24
N ASP A 256 -34.94 -31.14 5.49
CA ASP A 256 -34.39 -32.40 5.99
C ASP A 256 -33.47 -32.19 7.21
N VAL A 257 -32.66 -31.13 7.18
CA VAL A 257 -31.78 -30.77 8.32
C VAL A 257 -32.58 -30.19 9.48
N LEU A 258 -33.63 -29.41 9.21
CA LEU A 258 -34.52 -28.83 10.22
C LEU A 258 -35.27 -29.92 11.00
N GLU A 259 -35.77 -30.95 10.32
CA GLU A 259 -36.42 -32.11 10.97
C GLU A 259 -35.46 -32.80 11.95
N LYS A 260 -34.20 -33.01 11.53
CA LYS A 260 -33.16 -33.62 12.38
C LYS A 260 -32.78 -32.74 13.57
N ASP A 261 -32.66 -31.43 13.37
CA ASP A 261 -32.41 -30.43 14.43
C ASP A 261 -33.51 -30.47 15.51
N LYS A 262 -34.78 -30.43 15.08
CA LYS A 262 -35.94 -30.49 15.97
C LYS A 262 -36.04 -31.81 16.73
N ALA A 263 -35.69 -32.93 16.09
CA ALA A 263 -35.74 -34.24 16.74
C ALA A 263 -34.78 -34.31 17.94
N ILE A 264 -33.53 -33.83 17.77
CA ILE A 264 -32.55 -33.79 18.87
C ILE A 264 -32.98 -32.78 19.94
N GLU A 265 -33.48 -31.61 19.55
CA GLU A 265 -33.96 -30.61 20.52
C GLU A 265 -35.12 -31.13 21.36
N LEU A 266 -36.08 -31.84 20.75
CA LEU A 266 -37.17 -32.49 21.47
C LEU A 266 -36.67 -33.58 22.41
N GLN A 267 -35.73 -34.41 21.95
CA GLN A 267 -35.11 -35.46 22.78
C GLN A 267 -34.41 -34.86 24.01
N ASN A 268 -33.61 -33.81 23.83
CA ASN A 268 -32.96 -33.09 24.93
C ASN A 268 -33.97 -32.45 25.88
N LYS A 269 -35.07 -31.90 25.36
CA LYS A 269 -36.15 -31.36 26.18
C LYS A 269 -36.82 -32.44 27.04
N VAL A 270 -37.10 -33.61 26.46
CA VAL A 270 -37.67 -34.75 27.20
C VAL A 270 -36.69 -35.24 28.28
N LYS A 271 -35.41 -35.41 27.94
CA LYS A 271 -34.36 -35.77 28.91
C LYS A 271 -34.29 -34.78 30.08
N ASN A 272 -34.33 -33.48 29.80
CA ASN A 272 -34.32 -32.43 30.83
C ASN A 272 -35.56 -32.46 31.74
N ILE A 273 -36.74 -32.74 31.20
CA ILE A 273 -37.96 -32.89 32.02
C ILE A 273 -37.82 -34.10 32.95
N ILE A 274 -37.35 -35.24 32.43
CA ILE A 274 -37.12 -36.45 33.24
C ILE A 274 -36.09 -36.16 34.33
N LEU A 275 -34.99 -35.48 34.01
CA LEU A 275 -33.99 -35.03 34.98
C LEU A 275 -34.58 -34.16 36.08
N GLY A 276 -35.46 -33.23 35.73
CA GLY A 276 -36.16 -32.37 36.70
C GLY A 276 -37.01 -33.17 37.69
N GLU A 277 -37.76 -34.16 37.19
CA GLU A 277 -38.57 -35.03 38.05
C GLU A 277 -37.71 -35.95 38.92
N ILE A 278 -36.61 -36.49 38.37
CA ILE A 278 -35.64 -37.27 39.15
C ILE A 278 -35.06 -36.43 40.29
N ASN A 279 -34.63 -35.19 40.01
CA ASN A 279 -34.09 -34.31 41.04
C ASN A 279 -35.12 -34.02 42.14
N SER A 280 -36.38 -33.73 41.78
CA SER A 280 -37.45 -33.51 42.77
C SER A 280 -37.72 -34.76 43.62
N TYR A 281 -37.62 -35.94 43.03
CA TYR A 281 -37.74 -37.20 43.75
C TYR A 281 -36.56 -37.44 44.71
N THR A 282 -35.33 -37.20 44.24
CA THR A 282 -34.11 -37.33 45.04
C THR A 282 -34.10 -36.37 46.24
N GLU A 283 -34.52 -35.11 46.05
CA GLU A 283 -34.66 -34.13 47.14
C GLU A 283 -35.65 -34.61 48.22
N LYS A 284 -36.82 -35.13 47.81
CA LYS A 284 -37.82 -35.67 48.74
C LYS A 284 -37.33 -36.91 49.49
N ILE A 285 -36.55 -37.77 48.84
CA ILE A 285 -35.96 -38.93 49.52
C ILE A 285 -34.89 -38.51 50.52
N ALA A 286 -34.06 -37.52 50.17
CA ALA A 286 -32.99 -37.05 51.06
C ALA A 286 -33.52 -36.54 52.42
N GLU A 287 -34.75 -36.02 52.46
CA GLU A 287 -35.43 -35.61 53.71
C GLU A 287 -35.98 -36.79 54.53
N LEU A 288 -36.26 -37.93 53.89
CA LEU A 288 -36.90 -39.11 54.48
C LEU A 288 -35.92 -40.27 54.73
N SER A 289 -34.70 -40.15 54.21
CA SER A 289 -33.65 -41.18 54.24
C SER A 289 -32.92 -41.19 55.58
N THR A 290 -32.47 -42.37 56.00
CA THR A 290 -31.60 -42.48 57.18
C THR A 290 -30.17 -42.07 56.83
N SER A 291 -29.34 -41.78 57.85
CA SER A 291 -27.90 -41.53 57.63
C SER A 291 -27.22 -42.64 56.84
N ARG A 292 -27.64 -43.89 57.03
CA ARG A 292 -27.09 -45.06 56.33
C ARG A 292 -27.51 -45.09 54.85
N ASP A 293 -28.74 -44.72 54.54
CA ASP A 293 -29.22 -44.61 53.15
C ASP A 293 -28.46 -43.51 52.40
N ASN A 294 -28.20 -42.38 53.05
CA ASN A 294 -27.43 -41.26 52.47
C ASN A 294 -25.98 -41.63 52.18
N GLU A 295 -25.31 -42.41 53.05
CA GLU A 295 -23.96 -42.94 52.78
C GLU A 295 -23.91 -43.85 51.55
N ILE A 296 -24.96 -44.66 51.32
CA ILE A 296 -25.05 -45.56 50.16
C ILE A 296 -25.30 -44.76 48.88
N ILE A 297 -26.19 -43.76 48.92
CA ILE A 297 -26.47 -42.85 47.79
C ILE A 297 -25.19 -42.09 47.41
N GLU A 298 -24.52 -41.47 48.38
CA GLU A 298 -23.29 -40.71 48.15
C GLU A 298 -22.17 -41.61 47.57
N TYR A 299 -22.06 -42.85 48.03
CA TYR A 299 -21.13 -43.84 47.47
C TYR A 299 -21.44 -44.13 45.99
N LYS A 300 -22.72 -44.38 45.64
CA LYS A 300 -23.16 -44.66 44.26
C LYS A 300 -22.99 -43.45 43.33
N GLU A 301 -23.24 -42.23 43.82
CA GLU A 301 -23.00 -40.99 43.08
C GLU A 301 -21.51 -40.77 42.81
N ARG A 302 -20.65 -40.99 43.81
CA ARG A 302 -19.18 -40.92 43.64
C ARG A 302 -18.67 -41.96 42.65
N LYS A 303 -19.21 -43.19 42.70
CA LYS A 303 -18.90 -44.27 41.74
C LYS A 303 -19.28 -43.86 40.32
N SER A 304 -20.51 -43.37 40.14
CA SER A 304 -21.04 -42.93 38.85
C SER A 304 -20.25 -41.74 38.28
N SER A 305 -19.95 -40.74 39.11
CA SER A 305 -19.11 -39.60 38.74
C SER A 305 -17.73 -40.05 38.25
N PHE A 306 -17.08 -40.96 38.98
CA PHE A 306 -15.78 -41.50 38.62
C PHE A 306 -15.81 -42.30 37.29
N ILE A 307 -16.84 -43.13 37.07
CA ILE A 307 -17.05 -43.85 35.80
C ILE A 307 -17.25 -42.84 34.65
N ASN A 308 -18.06 -41.80 34.86
CA ASN A 308 -18.34 -40.77 33.86
C ASN A 308 -17.09 -39.94 33.50
N ASP A 309 -16.22 -39.63 34.47
CA ASP A 309 -14.93 -39.00 34.20
C ASP A 309 -14.05 -39.86 33.28
N ILE A 310 -14.02 -41.18 33.54
CA ILE A 310 -13.26 -42.15 32.73
C ILE A 310 -13.84 -42.22 31.32
N ILE A 311 -15.16 -42.37 31.19
CA ILE A 311 -15.83 -42.41 29.89
C ILE A 311 -15.57 -41.12 29.11
N SER A 312 -15.64 -39.96 29.76
CA SER A 312 -15.39 -38.66 29.13
C SER A 312 -13.94 -38.54 28.64
N ALA A 313 -12.97 -38.97 29.43
CA ALA A 313 -11.56 -39.00 29.03
C ALA A 313 -11.30 -39.94 27.85
N ILE A 314 -11.94 -41.12 27.84
CA ILE A 314 -11.86 -42.07 26.72
C ILE A 314 -12.46 -41.46 25.46
N LYS A 315 -13.67 -40.89 25.53
CA LYS A 315 -14.33 -40.22 24.39
C LYS A 315 -13.44 -39.13 23.78
N LEU A 316 -12.84 -38.27 24.61
CA LEU A 316 -11.90 -37.22 24.18
C LEU A 316 -10.59 -37.76 23.59
N ASN A 317 -10.11 -38.92 24.05
CA ASN A 317 -8.92 -39.57 23.52
C ASN A 317 -9.15 -40.27 22.18
N THR A 318 -10.35 -40.83 21.97
CA THR A 318 -10.68 -41.65 20.80
C THR A 318 -11.01 -40.79 19.58
N SER A 319 -11.56 -39.60 19.81
CA SER A 319 -11.82 -38.62 18.75
C SER A 319 -10.52 -38.08 18.15
N VAL A 320 -10.33 -38.26 16.85
CA VAL A 320 -9.23 -37.65 16.10
C VAL A 320 -9.68 -36.25 15.67
N ALA A 321 -9.07 -35.21 16.22
CA ALA A 321 -9.27 -33.86 15.71
C ALA A 321 -8.48 -33.69 14.40
N GLU A 322 -9.14 -33.22 13.36
CA GLU A 322 -8.47 -32.84 12.12
C GLU A 322 -7.50 -31.69 12.40
N LYS A 323 -6.26 -31.84 11.94
CA LYS A 323 -5.27 -30.76 12.03
C LYS A 323 -5.73 -29.62 11.12
N PRO A 324 -5.71 -28.36 11.59
CA PRO A 324 -6.06 -27.24 10.75
C PRO A 324 -5.06 -27.14 9.59
N ALA A 325 -5.60 -27.19 8.36
CA ALA A 325 -4.81 -27.00 7.15
C ALA A 325 -4.31 -25.55 7.08
N SER A 326 -3.10 -25.34 6.58
CA SER A 326 -2.57 -23.99 6.33
C SER A 326 -3.42 -23.29 5.26
N PRO A 327 -3.66 -21.96 5.40
CA PRO A 327 -4.28 -21.16 4.36
C PRO A 327 -3.50 -21.22 3.05
N SER A 328 -4.22 -21.15 1.94
CA SER A 328 -3.69 -21.02 0.60
C SER A 328 -3.26 -19.59 0.30
N VAL A 329 -2.37 -19.44 -0.69
CA VAL A 329 -1.95 -18.13 -1.18
C VAL A 329 -3.08 -17.53 -2.00
N LEU A 330 -3.51 -16.31 -1.64
CA LEU A 330 -4.63 -15.63 -2.25
C LEU A 330 -4.20 -14.36 -3.00
N GLN A 331 -5.01 -13.99 -3.99
CA GLN A 331 -4.85 -12.73 -4.70
C GLN A 331 -5.52 -11.59 -3.94
N GLY A 332 -4.80 -10.49 -3.80
CA GLY A 332 -5.24 -9.30 -3.08
C GLY A 332 -4.93 -8.04 -3.88
N ASN A 333 -5.17 -8.06 -5.19
CA ASN A 333 -4.92 -6.93 -6.06
C ASN A 333 -6.16 -6.49 -6.83
N SER A 334 -6.13 -5.26 -7.31
CA SER A 334 -7.10 -4.75 -8.27
C SER A 334 -6.42 -3.78 -9.22
N GLN A 335 -6.92 -3.69 -10.44
CA GLN A 335 -6.38 -2.81 -11.47
C GLN A 335 -7.51 -2.09 -12.21
N ARG A 336 -7.26 -0.83 -12.56
CA ARG A 336 -8.10 -0.03 -13.45
C ARG A 336 -7.22 0.62 -14.51
N ARG A 337 -7.70 0.62 -15.75
CA ARG A 337 -7.04 1.29 -16.87
C ARG A 337 -7.68 2.64 -17.10
N TYR A 338 -6.88 3.68 -17.21
CA TYR A 338 -7.34 5.02 -17.54
C TYR A 338 -6.25 5.79 -18.28
N ASN A 339 -6.60 6.36 -19.43
CA ASN A 339 -5.71 7.23 -20.19
C ASN A 339 -4.31 6.61 -20.46
N GLY A 340 -4.23 5.33 -20.80
CA GLY A 340 -2.95 4.66 -21.12
C GLY A 340 -2.09 4.31 -19.90
N TYR A 341 -2.62 4.49 -18.69
CA TYR A 341 -2.01 4.08 -17.44
C TYR A 341 -2.85 2.99 -16.76
N VAL A 342 -2.17 2.11 -16.03
CA VAL A 342 -2.76 1.13 -15.12
C VAL A 342 -2.59 1.62 -13.70
N PHE A 343 -3.72 1.84 -13.03
CA PHE A 343 -3.82 2.18 -11.62
C PHE A 343 -4.09 0.89 -10.86
N GLY A 344 -3.12 0.47 -10.04
CA GLY A 344 -3.21 -0.76 -9.29
C GLY A 344 -3.25 -0.51 -7.78
N ARG A 345 -3.94 -1.40 -7.07
CA ARG A 345 -3.82 -1.54 -5.61
C ARG A 345 -3.44 -2.97 -5.29
N GLU A 346 -2.56 -3.14 -4.32
CA GLU A 346 -2.18 -4.45 -3.79
C GLU A 346 -2.23 -4.42 -2.27
N MET A 347 -2.75 -5.49 -1.69
CA MET A 347 -2.70 -5.76 -0.26
C MET A 347 -1.43 -6.51 0.10
N ASN A 348 -1.02 -6.47 1.36
CA ASN A 348 0.18 -7.14 1.83
C ASN A 348 0.18 -8.67 1.66
N TYR A 349 -0.98 -9.31 1.44
CA TYR A 349 -1.07 -10.74 1.18
C TYR A 349 -1.09 -11.11 -0.31
N ASN A 350 -1.04 -10.13 -1.22
CA ASN A 350 -1.20 -10.36 -2.65
C ASN A 350 -0.17 -11.36 -3.21
N ASN A 351 -0.61 -12.59 -3.50
CA ASN A 351 0.25 -13.69 -3.94
C ASN A 351 1.41 -14.02 -2.98
N GLU A 352 1.29 -13.67 -1.70
CA GLU A 352 2.29 -13.94 -0.67
C GLU A 352 1.75 -14.91 0.39
N ASP A 353 2.61 -15.81 0.86
CA ASP A 353 2.31 -16.62 2.04
C ASP A 353 2.55 -15.81 3.32
N VAL A 354 1.45 -15.40 3.96
CA VAL A 354 1.47 -14.56 5.16
C VAL A 354 1.33 -15.34 6.47
N ILE A 355 1.45 -16.68 6.44
CA ILE A 355 1.38 -17.51 7.67
C ILE A 355 2.44 -17.11 8.70
N ASN A 356 3.65 -16.79 8.25
CA ASN A 356 4.73 -16.39 9.15
C ASN A 356 4.42 -15.06 9.84
N LYS A 357 3.79 -14.12 9.12
CA LYS A 357 3.35 -12.85 9.70
C LYS A 357 2.21 -13.04 10.70
N PHE A 358 1.25 -13.91 10.37
CA PHE A 358 0.21 -14.33 11.30
C PHE A 358 0.83 -14.87 12.61
N LEU A 359 1.77 -15.83 12.51
CA LEU A 359 2.44 -16.38 13.69
C LEU A 359 3.25 -15.33 14.46
N GLU A 360 3.87 -14.38 13.77
CA GLU A 360 4.63 -13.30 14.38
C GLU A 360 3.79 -12.40 15.28
N LEU A 361 2.57 -12.07 14.82
CA LEU A 361 1.63 -11.18 15.49
C LEU A 361 0.79 -11.90 16.55
N MET A 362 0.53 -13.20 16.37
CA MET A 362 -0.25 -14.00 17.31
C MET A 362 0.59 -14.54 18.47
N PHE A 363 1.84 -14.98 18.22
CA PHE A 363 2.63 -15.77 19.17
C PHE A 363 3.99 -15.16 19.53
N THR A 364 4.45 -15.47 20.74
CA THR A 364 5.81 -15.16 21.21
C THR A 364 6.86 -15.94 20.42
N LYS A 365 8.10 -15.41 20.33
CA LYS A 365 9.21 -16.00 19.56
C LYS A 365 9.35 -17.54 19.65
N PRO A 366 9.29 -18.20 20.83
CA PRO A 366 9.46 -19.65 20.91
C PRO A 366 8.34 -20.45 20.22
N TYR A 367 7.15 -19.88 20.03
CA TYR A 367 5.96 -20.52 19.49
C TYR A 367 5.62 -20.07 18.05
N ARG A 368 6.53 -19.40 17.33
CA ARG A 368 6.33 -18.99 15.92
C ARG A 368 6.47 -20.15 14.93
N SER A 369 5.86 -21.28 15.21
CA SER A 369 5.82 -22.46 14.36
C SER A 369 4.53 -23.22 14.63
N LEU A 370 3.79 -23.56 13.56
CA LEU A 370 2.54 -24.31 13.66
C LEU A 370 2.68 -25.60 14.46
N ASN A 371 3.77 -26.35 14.26
CA ASN A 371 4.04 -27.58 15.00
C ASN A 371 4.16 -27.35 16.51
N LYS A 372 4.76 -26.24 16.94
CA LYS A 372 4.90 -25.91 18.36
C LYS A 372 3.59 -25.44 18.97
N VAL A 373 2.84 -24.60 18.25
CA VAL A 373 1.50 -24.14 18.68
C VAL A 373 0.55 -25.32 18.85
N MET A 374 0.59 -26.29 17.94
CA MET A 374 -0.23 -27.50 18.00
C MET A 374 0.13 -28.45 19.16
N CYS A 375 1.30 -28.29 19.79
CA CYS A 375 1.75 -29.11 20.91
C CYS A 375 1.36 -28.55 22.29
N ILE A 376 0.70 -27.38 22.35
CA ILE A 376 0.28 -26.75 23.61
C ILE A 376 -0.74 -27.65 24.33
N LYS A 377 -0.50 -27.92 25.61
CA LYS A 377 -1.32 -28.83 26.43
C LYS A 377 -1.94 -28.20 27.67
N THR A 378 -1.55 -26.99 28.05
CA THR A 378 -2.08 -26.34 29.27
C THR A 378 -2.50 -24.90 29.02
N ARG A 379 -3.48 -24.40 29.79
CA ARG A 379 -3.90 -22.98 29.73
C ARG A 379 -2.75 -22.02 30.09
N SER A 380 -1.87 -22.40 31.02
CA SER A 380 -0.70 -21.60 31.39
C SER A 380 0.32 -21.48 30.25
N GLU A 381 0.60 -22.59 29.56
CA GLU A 381 1.45 -22.60 28.37
C GLU A 381 0.82 -21.79 27.23
N PHE A 382 -0.50 -21.90 27.02
CA PHE A 382 -1.21 -21.14 26.01
C PHE A 382 -1.13 -19.63 26.25
N ALA A 383 -1.31 -19.19 27.50
CA ALA A 383 -1.13 -17.79 27.89
C ALA A 383 0.29 -17.28 27.60
N LYS A 384 1.33 -18.09 27.87
CA LYS A 384 2.73 -17.74 27.57
C LYS A 384 3.04 -17.74 26.06
N ALA A 385 2.31 -18.54 25.29
CA ALA A 385 2.49 -18.64 23.86
C ALA A 385 1.92 -17.41 23.12
N ILE A 386 0.80 -16.85 23.59
CA ILE A 386 0.17 -15.68 22.97
C ILE A 386 0.98 -14.40 23.23
N LEU A 387 1.19 -13.61 22.18
CA LEU A 387 1.91 -12.34 22.26
C LEU A 387 1.15 -11.35 23.16
N LYS A 388 1.84 -10.74 24.14
CA LYS A 388 1.29 -9.73 25.09
C LYS A 388 0.14 -10.22 25.98
N CYS A 389 -0.03 -11.52 26.16
CA CYS A 389 -1.01 -12.07 27.10
C CYS A 389 -0.43 -12.11 28.53
N SER A 390 -1.11 -11.48 29.49
CA SER A 390 -0.63 -11.37 30.88
C SER A 390 -1.08 -12.52 31.78
N SER A 391 -2.23 -13.15 31.50
CA SER A 391 -2.80 -14.22 32.32
C SER A 391 -3.65 -15.20 31.50
N ALA A 392 -3.95 -16.37 32.07
CA ALA A 392 -4.78 -17.39 31.41
C ALA A 392 -6.25 -16.96 31.20
N ASN A 393 -6.71 -15.94 31.93
CA ASN A 393 -8.07 -15.43 31.82
C ASN A 393 -8.22 -14.47 30.62
N ASN A 394 -7.11 -13.86 30.16
CA ASN A 394 -7.13 -12.85 29.09
C ASN A 394 -6.78 -13.45 27.71
N ILE A 395 -6.79 -14.78 27.59
CA ILE A 395 -6.43 -15.49 26.35
C ILE A 395 -7.34 -15.09 25.20
N ASP A 396 -8.65 -15.03 25.44
CA ASP A 396 -9.64 -14.75 24.40
C ASP A 396 -9.54 -13.31 23.89
N GLU A 397 -9.48 -12.34 24.80
CA GLU A 397 -9.28 -10.93 24.46
C GLU A 397 -7.94 -10.68 23.73
N SER A 398 -6.86 -11.31 24.19
CA SER A 398 -5.54 -11.18 23.57
C SER A 398 -5.51 -11.81 22.17
N TRP A 399 -6.20 -12.94 21.98
CA TRP A 399 -6.33 -13.61 20.69
C TRP A 399 -7.04 -12.71 19.69
N GLU A 400 -8.21 -12.17 20.04
CA GLU A 400 -9.00 -11.28 19.19
C GLU A 400 -8.24 -9.97 18.86
N SER A 401 -7.58 -9.38 19.85
CA SER A 401 -6.77 -8.18 19.67
C SER A 401 -5.56 -8.40 18.74
N ASN A 402 -4.90 -9.57 18.82
CA ASN A 402 -3.77 -9.86 17.94
C ASN A 402 -4.22 -10.24 16.53
N PHE A 403 -5.33 -10.97 16.43
CA PHE A 403 -5.90 -11.37 15.14
C PHE A 403 -6.42 -10.16 14.35
N SER A 404 -7.08 -9.21 15.02
CA SER A 404 -7.51 -7.95 14.40
C SER A 404 -6.33 -7.11 13.89
N LYS A 405 -5.21 -7.04 14.63
CA LYS A 405 -3.97 -6.39 14.15
C LYS A 405 -3.39 -7.08 12.92
N PHE A 406 -3.38 -8.42 12.90
CA PHE A 406 -2.97 -9.16 11.71
C PHE A 406 -3.88 -8.86 10.52
N MET A 407 -5.19 -8.84 10.73
CA MET A 407 -6.16 -8.54 9.67
C MET A 407 -5.98 -7.11 9.14
N GLN A 408 -5.75 -6.13 10.00
CA GLN A 408 -5.45 -4.75 9.62
C GLN A 408 -4.14 -4.65 8.81
N TRP A 409 -3.09 -5.34 9.26
CA TRP A 409 -1.83 -5.41 8.51
C TRP A 409 -2.01 -6.07 7.14
N ALA A 410 -2.73 -7.19 7.05
CA ALA A 410 -2.96 -7.90 5.80
C ALA A 410 -3.74 -7.03 4.80
N LYS A 411 -4.75 -6.30 5.29
CA LYS A 411 -5.58 -5.37 4.50
C LYS A 411 -4.92 -4.02 4.22
N THR A 412 -3.70 -3.78 4.70
CA THR A 412 -2.99 -2.53 4.38
C THR A 412 -2.73 -2.50 2.87
N GLN A 413 -3.25 -1.47 2.22
CA GLN A 413 -3.18 -1.27 0.78
C GLN A 413 -1.93 -0.49 0.40
N LYS A 414 -1.39 -0.80 -0.78
CA LYS A 414 -0.34 -0.05 -1.47
C LYS A 414 -0.83 0.28 -2.86
N SER A 415 -0.83 1.55 -3.23
CA SER A 415 -1.28 2.01 -4.54
C SER A 415 -0.09 2.24 -5.48
N TYR A 416 -0.25 1.90 -6.75
CA TYR A 416 0.78 2.13 -7.78
C TYR A 416 0.18 2.54 -9.12
N ILE A 417 1.01 3.15 -9.97
CA ILE A 417 0.68 3.43 -11.37
C ILE A 417 1.83 2.98 -12.26
N LYS A 418 1.47 2.39 -13.40
CA LYS A 418 2.39 2.12 -14.51
C LYS A 418 1.81 2.56 -15.85
N GLU A 419 2.67 2.82 -16.82
CA GLU A 419 2.27 3.02 -18.23
C GLU A 419 1.89 1.65 -18.84
N GLU A 420 0.79 1.57 -19.59
CA GLU A 420 0.33 0.31 -20.21
C GLU A 420 1.31 -0.17 -21.29
N SER A 421 1.95 0.75 -22.01
CA SER A 421 2.83 0.44 -23.15
C SER A 421 4.21 -0.09 -22.75
N THR A 422 4.54 -0.14 -21.47
CA THR A 422 5.85 -0.59 -20.99
C THR A 422 5.69 -1.87 -20.15
N ASP A 423 6.27 -2.97 -20.62
CA ASP A 423 6.39 -4.24 -19.86
C ASP A 423 7.36 -4.13 -18.67
N ASP A 424 8.20 -3.09 -18.65
CA ASP A 424 8.96 -2.74 -17.45
C ASP A 424 7.95 -2.46 -16.32
N SER A 425 8.18 -3.07 -15.15
CA SER A 425 7.52 -2.72 -13.89
C SER A 425 7.93 -1.31 -13.42
N ILE A 426 7.66 -0.29 -14.25
CA ILE A 426 7.90 1.12 -13.95
C ILE A 426 6.84 1.51 -12.93
N GLY A 427 7.25 1.67 -11.68
CA GLY A 427 6.32 2.03 -10.59
C GLY A 427 6.64 1.43 -9.23
N ASN A 428 7.70 0.64 -9.10
CA ASN A 428 8.11 0.07 -7.80
C ASN A 428 9.11 0.96 -7.05
N THR A 429 9.78 1.87 -7.76
CA THR A 429 10.74 2.80 -7.16
C THR A 429 10.21 4.22 -7.17
N LEU A 430 10.58 4.99 -6.16
CA LEU A 430 10.16 6.38 -6.01
C LEU A 430 10.47 7.22 -7.26
N GLY A 431 11.64 7.03 -7.88
CA GLY A 431 12.00 7.77 -9.09
C GLY A 431 11.19 7.40 -10.34
N GLU A 432 10.80 6.14 -10.50
CA GLU A 432 9.91 5.73 -11.60
C GLU A 432 8.50 6.28 -11.40
N MET A 433 8.00 6.24 -10.17
CA MET A 433 6.71 6.82 -9.82
C MET A 433 6.67 8.33 -10.01
N SER A 434 7.75 9.06 -9.69
CA SER A 434 7.86 10.49 -9.95
C SER A 434 7.71 10.81 -11.45
N LEU A 435 8.37 10.04 -12.33
CA LEU A 435 8.25 10.23 -13.77
C LEU A 435 6.83 9.97 -14.27
N VAL A 436 6.20 8.87 -13.83
CA VAL A 436 4.82 8.53 -14.18
C VAL A 436 3.86 9.60 -13.67
N TYR A 437 4.07 10.11 -12.45
CA TYR A 437 3.30 11.20 -11.88
C TYR A 437 3.43 12.48 -12.71
N TYR A 438 4.64 12.89 -13.10
CA TYR A 438 4.82 14.07 -13.95
C TYR A 438 4.07 13.93 -15.26
N LYS A 439 4.22 12.80 -15.97
CA LYS A 439 3.52 12.57 -17.24
C LYS A 439 2.01 12.49 -17.09
N PHE A 440 1.51 11.95 -15.97
CA PHE A 440 0.08 11.87 -15.71
C PHE A 440 -0.51 13.26 -15.42
N GLN A 441 0.13 14.03 -14.54
CA GLN A 441 -0.31 15.38 -14.16
C GLN A 441 -0.28 16.38 -15.32
N THR A 442 0.61 16.17 -16.29
CA THR A 442 0.78 17.07 -17.44
C THR A 442 0.08 16.60 -18.70
N LYS A 443 -0.67 15.49 -18.64
CA LYS A 443 -1.26 14.88 -19.83
C LYS A 443 -2.33 15.75 -20.50
N GLU A 444 -2.99 16.62 -19.73
CA GLU A 444 -4.00 17.55 -20.23
C GLU A 444 -3.33 18.86 -20.64
N ASP A 445 -2.72 18.87 -21.82
CA ASP A 445 -1.93 19.98 -22.36
C ASP A 445 -2.69 21.33 -22.38
N ASP A 446 -4.02 21.32 -22.45
CA ASP A 446 -4.84 22.55 -22.50
C ASP A 446 -5.09 23.19 -21.12
N LYS A 447 -4.80 22.50 -20.01
CA LYS A 447 -5.11 22.99 -18.66
C LYS A 447 -4.01 23.82 -18.00
N TRP A 448 -2.80 23.79 -18.55
CA TRP A 448 -1.63 24.44 -17.94
C TRP A 448 -0.73 25.02 -19.02
N ASP A 449 -0.07 26.14 -18.73
CA ASP A 449 0.86 26.81 -19.64
C ASP A 449 2.32 26.60 -19.22
N ILE A 450 2.54 26.48 -17.91
CA ILE A 450 3.86 26.46 -17.27
C ILE A 450 3.94 25.27 -16.32
N LEU A 451 4.99 24.46 -16.47
CA LEU A 451 5.34 23.39 -15.54
C LEU A 451 6.46 23.88 -14.62
N MET A 452 6.21 23.86 -13.32
CA MET A 452 7.19 24.24 -12.30
C MET A 452 7.50 23.06 -11.40
N ILE A 453 8.77 22.67 -11.29
CA ILE A 453 9.17 21.51 -10.46
C ILE A 453 10.35 21.89 -9.57
N ASP A 454 10.20 21.66 -8.26
CA ASP A 454 11.25 21.88 -7.27
C ASP A 454 11.94 20.56 -6.91
N GLN A 455 13.24 20.48 -7.18
CA GLN A 455 14.14 19.33 -6.96
C GLN A 455 13.63 18.01 -7.54
N PRO A 456 13.39 17.95 -8.86
CA PRO A 456 13.00 16.71 -9.55
C PRO A 456 14.00 15.55 -9.38
N GLU A 457 15.25 15.83 -9.03
CA GLU A 457 16.30 14.83 -8.78
C GLU A 457 16.15 14.07 -7.46
N ASP A 458 15.39 14.59 -6.50
CA ASP A 458 15.28 14.00 -5.17
C ASP A 458 14.73 12.57 -5.29
N ASN A 459 15.56 11.59 -4.91
CA ASN A 459 15.29 10.13 -4.98
C ASN A 459 15.26 9.50 -6.39
N ILE A 460 15.78 10.20 -7.40
CA ILE A 460 15.99 9.66 -8.75
C ILE A 460 17.47 9.29 -8.92
N SER A 461 17.84 8.07 -8.52
CA SER A 461 19.26 7.64 -8.43
C SER A 461 19.74 6.69 -9.53
N ASN A 462 18.97 6.46 -10.60
CA ASN A 462 19.36 5.57 -11.70
C ASN A 462 19.55 6.34 -13.01
N ASN A 463 20.70 6.14 -13.69
CA ASN A 463 21.00 6.68 -15.02
C ASN A 463 19.86 6.44 -16.03
N ARG A 464 19.17 5.29 -15.94
CA ARG A 464 18.01 4.97 -16.81
C ARG A 464 16.82 5.91 -16.60
N ILE A 465 16.55 6.30 -15.34
CA ILE A 465 15.42 7.18 -15.01
C ILE A 465 15.75 8.61 -15.44
N ALA A 466 16.99 9.04 -15.24
CA ALA A 466 17.44 10.37 -15.65
C ALA A 466 17.29 10.61 -17.16
N GLU A 467 17.66 9.65 -18.01
CA GLU A 467 17.45 9.77 -19.46
C GLU A 467 15.96 9.90 -19.86
N LYS A 468 15.08 9.13 -19.20
CA LYS A 468 13.64 9.21 -19.46
C LYS A 468 13.07 10.56 -19.02
N LEU A 469 13.53 11.09 -17.90
CA LEU A 469 13.13 12.40 -17.38
C LEU A 469 13.60 13.55 -18.30
N LEU A 470 14.85 13.52 -18.74
CA LEU A 470 15.39 14.50 -19.71
C LEU A 470 14.57 14.50 -21.01
N LYS A 471 14.26 13.31 -21.55
CA LYS A 471 13.41 13.19 -22.75
C LYS A 471 12.01 13.79 -22.53
N TYR A 472 11.42 13.56 -21.36
CA TYR A 472 10.13 14.13 -20.99
C TYR A 472 10.19 15.67 -20.91
N PHE A 473 11.15 16.25 -20.21
CA PHE A 473 11.31 17.71 -20.14
C PHE A 473 11.61 18.33 -21.52
N HIS A 474 12.38 17.64 -22.37
CA HIS A 474 12.55 18.05 -23.77
C HIS A 474 11.27 17.98 -24.61
N SER A 475 10.29 17.16 -24.24
CA SER A 475 8.97 17.16 -24.88
C SER A 475 8.11 18.31 -24.38
N VAL A 476 8.12 18.58 -23.07
CA VAL A 476 7.39 19.70 -22.45
C VAL A 476 7.82 21.04 -23.05
N ARG A 477 9.14 21.29 -23.14
CA ARG A 477 9.70 22.57 -23.65
C ARG A 477 9.32 22.92 -25.10
N LYS A 478 8.70 22.00 -25.85
CA LYS A 478 8.27 22.27 -27.23
C LYS A 478 7.03 23.15 -27.26
N ASN A 479 6.15 23.00 -26.27
CA ASN A 479 4.83 23.61 -26.26
C ASN A 479 4.56 24.44 -25.00
N LYS A 480 5.39 24.32 -23.95
CA LYS A 480 5.13 24.87 -22.61
C LYS A 480 6.42 25.38 -21.98
N GLN A 481 6.31 26.34 -21.07
CA GLN A 481 7.46 26.81 -20.30
C GLN A 481 7.74 25.86 -19.14
N LEU A 482 9.02 25.55 -18.93
CA LEU A 482 9.49 24.72 -17.84
C LEU A 482 10.38 25.56 -16.90
N ILE A 483 10.05 25.60 -15.62
CA ILE A 483 10.86 26.25 -14.59
C ILE A 483 11.27 25.21 -13.55
N LEU A 484 12.56 24.91 -13.46
CA LEU A 484 13.11 23.92 -12.55
C LEU A 484 13.93 24.60 -11.45
N VAL A 485 13.83 24.10 -10.22
CA VAL A 485 14.83 24.35 -9.18
C VAL A 485 15.61 23.05 -9.02
N THR A 486 16.93 23.10 -9.11
CA THR A 486 17.76 21.89 -9.02
C THR A 486 19.15 22.19 -8.47
N HIS A 487 19.72 21.20 -7.81
CA HIS A 487 21.13 21.12 -7.44
C HIS A 487 21.89 20.12 -8.30
N ASN A 488 21.18 19.41 -9.20
CA ASN A 488 21.78 18.37 -10.03
C ASN A 488 22.29 18.94 -11.37
N PRO A 489 23.61 18.89 -11.64
CA PRO A 489 24.17 19.42 -12.87
C PRO A 489 23.66 18.68 -14.13
N LEU A 490 23.16 17.45 -14.00
CA LEU A 490 22.56 16.71 -15.12
C LEU A 490 21.31 17.41 -15.66
N LEU A 491 20.50 17.99 -14.78
CA LEU A 491 19.25 18.69 -15.13
C LEU A 491 19.48 20.14 -15.58
N VAL A 492 20.74 20.58 -15.59
CA VAL A 492 21.15 21.89 -16.09
C VAL A 492 21.92 21.71 -17.40
N VAL A 493 23.01 20.95 -17.32
CA VAL A 493 23.93 20.72 -18.43
C VAL A 493 23.27 19.79 -19.44
N ASN A 494 22.93 18.54 -19.11
CA ASN A 494 22.42 17.59 -20.12
C ASN A 494 20.99 17.88 -20.57
N LEU A 495 20.21 18.61 -19.77
CA LEU A 495 18.90 19.12 -20.18
C LEU A 495 19.01 20.26 -21.20
N ASP A 496 20.19 20.86 -21.38
CA ASP A 496 20.38 22.09 -22.15
C ASP A 496 19.38 23.17 -21.73
N ALA A 497 19.52 23.61 -20.48
CA ALA A 497 18.77 24.75 -19.96
C ALA A 497 18.91 25.95 -20.92
N ASP A 498 17.79 26.57 -21.29
CA ASP A 498 17.78 27.75 -22.15
C ASP A 498 18.24 28.99 -21.39
N ASN A 499 17.89 29.07 -20.12
CA ASN A 499 18.26 30.14 -19.21
C ASN A 499 18.57 29.56 -17.82
N ILE A 500 19.71 29.90 -17.27
CA ILE A 500 20.12 29.54 -15.91
C ILE A 500 20.01 30.80 -15.06
N ILE A 501 19.33 30.70 -13.92
CA ILE A 501 19.14 31.79 -12.97
C ILE A 501 19.85 31.40 -11.68
N SER A 502 21.02 31.98 -11.45
CA SER A 502 21.80 31.74 -10.24
C SER A 502 21.46 32.77 -9.17
N LEU A 503 21.08 32.28 -7.99
CA LEU A 503 20.77 33.09 -6.81
C LEU A 503 21.89 32.99 -5.79
N THR A 504 22.41 34.15 -5.39
CA THR A 504 23.35 34.29 -4.28
C THR A 504 22.76 35.21 -3.22
N LYS A 505 22.92 34.86 -1.95
CA LYS A 505 22.34 35.62 -0.83
C LYS A 505 23.43 36.11 0.11
N VAL A 506 23.57 37.42 0.24
CA VAL A 506 24.50 38.07 1.17
C VAL A 506 23.71 39.03 2.04
N ASN A 507 23.80 38.88 3.37
CA ASN A 507 23.12 39.75 4.34
C ASN A 507 21.62 39.98 4.06
N ASN A 508 20.88 38.91 3.71
CA ASN A 508 19.46 38.93 3.31
C ASN A 508 19.11 39.67 2.01
N THR A 509 20.11 40.16 1.28
CA THR A 509 19.95 40.68 -0.08
C THR A 509 20.27 39.55 -1.06
N ILE A 510 19.35 39.30 -1.99
CA ILE A 510 19.50 38.31 -3.06
C ILE A 510 20.04 39.03 -4.29
N SER A 511 21.17 38.58 -4.80
CA SER A 511 21.68 38.96 -6.12
C SER A 511 21.40 37.83 -7.11
N VAL A 512 21.13 38.21 -8.35
CA VAL A 512 20.77 37.29 -9.42
C VAL A 512 21.71 37.47 -10.60
N LYS A 513 22.19 36.35 -11.14
CA LYS A 513 22.83 36.32 -12.46
C LYS A 513 22.05 35.37 -13.34
N SER A 514 21.78 35.77 -14.57
CA SER A 514 21.05 34.93 -15.53
C SER A 514 21.70 34.92 -16.90
N GLY A 515 21.63 33.79 -17.58
CA GLY A 515 22.12 33.65 -18.95
C GLY A 515 22.00 32.22 -19.45
N CYS A 516 22.21 32.03 -20.75
CA CYS A 516 22.27 30.69 -21.35
C CYS A 516 23.61 30.00 -21.01
N LEU A 517 23.70 28.68 -21.24
CA LEU A 517 24.88 27.89 -20.84
C LEU A 517 26.20 28.44 -21.43
N GLU A 518 26.20 28.88 -22.68
CA GLU A 518 27.37 29.40 -23.40
C GLU A 518 27.67 30.88 -23.12
N ASP A 519 26.92 31.55 -22.24
CA ASP A 519 27.12 32.96 -21.93
C ASP A 519 28.44 33.18 -21.15
N GLU A 520 29.43 33.71 -21.86
CA GLU A 520 30.76 34.04 -21.32
C GLU A 520 30.78 35.37 -20.57
N GLU A 521 29.92 36.33 -20.92
CA GLU A 521 29.89 37.64 -20.24
C GLU A 521 29.44 37.47 -18.78
N ASN A 522 28.44 36.62 -18.56
CA ASN A 522 27.94 36.31 -17.23
C ASN A 522 28.66 35.14 -16.53
N ASN A 523 29.63 34.49 -17.21
CA ASN A 523 30.38 33.32 -16.74
C ASN A 523 29.47 32.18 -16.22
N ILE A 524 28.40 31.88 -16.96
CA ILE A 524 27.35 30.95 -16.50
C ILE A 524 27.89 29.54 -16.26
N LEU A 525 28.78 29.04 -17.11
CA LEU A 525 29.38 27.71 -16.94
C LEU A 525 30.23 27.58 -15.67
N ASP A 526 30.94 28.64 -15.29
CA ASP A 526 31.76 28.63 -14.07
C ASP A 526 30.84 28.65 -12.85
N ILE A 527 29.77 29.46 -12.90
CA ILE A 527 28.72 29.46 -11.86
C ILE A 527 28.12 28.06 -11.71
N VAL A 528 27.81 27.37 -12.81
CA VAL A 528 27.29 25.99 -12.79
C VAL A 528 28.32 25.02 -12.20
N ALA A 529 29.60 25.16 -12.55
CA ALA A 529 30.68 24.30 -12.07
C ALA A 529 30.90 24.43 -10.56
N ASP A 530 30.81 25.67 -10.04
CA ASP A 530 31.08 25.99 -8.63
C ASP A 530 29.86 25.78 -7.73
N THR A 531 28.64 25.98 -8.26
CA THR A 531 27.40 25.94 -7.46
C THR A 531 26.77 24.55 -7.37
N LEU A 532 26.97 23.69 -8.37
CA LEU A 532 26.31 22.39 -8.46
C LEU A 532 27.26 21.25 -8.11
N ASP A 533 26.78 20.28 -7.34
CA ASP A 533 27.58 19.12 -6.92
C ASP A 533 27.98 18.27 -8.14
N GLY A 534 29.29 18.19 -8.41
CA GLY A 534 29.82 17.50 -9.58
C GLY A 534 29.62 18.26 -10.90
N GLY A 535 29.33 19.57 -10.84
CA GLY A 535 29.14 20.42 -12.02
C GLY A 535 30.35 20.40 -12.96
N LYS A 536 31.55 20.57 -12.42
CA LYS A 536 32.81 20.49 -13.18
C LYS A 536 32.95 19.16 -13.94
N ASP A 537 32.76 18.03 -13.24
CA ASP A 537 32.85 16.70 -13.84
C ASP A 537 31.81 16.50 -14.96
N MET A 538 30.60 17.03 -14.80
CA MET A 538 29.53 16.94 -15.79
C MET A 538 29.85 17.75 -17.05
N ILE A 539 30.33 18.99 -16.88
CA ILE A 539 30.75 19.85 -17.99
C ILE A 539 31.92 19.19 -18.73
N GLU A 540 32.93 18.69 -18.00
CA GLU A 540 34.05 17.96 -18.60
C GLU A 540 33.58 16.73 -19.37
N LYS A 541 32.70 15.90 -18.80
CA LYS A 541 32.16 14.72 -19.48
C LYS A 541 31.43 15.09 -20.77
N ARG A 542 30.67 16.18 -20.77
CA ARG A 542 29.96 16.66 -21.96
C ARG A 542 30.92 17.13 -23.04
N LEU A 543 31.98 17.85 -22.67
CA LEU A 543 33.00 18.33 -23.62
C LEU A 543 33.95 17.21 -24.10
N LYS A 544 34.17 16.17 -23.28
CA LYS A 544 34.99 14.99 -23.62
C LYS A 544 34.46 14.15 -24.78
N ILE A 545 33.21 14.35 -25.23
CA ILE A 545 32.69 13.73 -26.46
C ILE A 545 33.55 14.09 -27.69
N TYR A 546 34.23 15.26 -27.67
CA TYR A 546 35.23 15.66 -28.68
C TYR A 546 36.68 15.45 -28.22
N GLY A 547 36.93 15.38 -26.92
CA GLY A 547 38.26 15.29 -26.33
C GLY A 547 38.76 13.86 -26.14
N LYS A 548 38.99 13.12 -27.23
CA LYS A 548 39.87 11.95 -27.21
C LYS A 548 41.32 12.34 -27.53
N GLU A 549 41.76 13.51 -27.09
CA GLU A 549 43.18 13.83 -26.93
C GLU A 549 43.33 14.96 -25.90
N SER A 550 44.22 14.69 -24.95
CA SER A 550 44.51 15.44 -23.74
C SER A 550 44.84 16.92 -23.97
N ILE A 551 44.08 17.82 -23.32
CA ILE A 551 44.60 19.13 -22.93
C ILE A 551 44.90 19.06 -21.43
N VAL A 552 46.18 18.87 -21.14
CA VAL A 552 46.77 19.16 -19.84
C VAL A 552 46.67 20.67 -19.65
N CYS A 553 45.77 21.14 -18.79
CA CYS A 553 45.88 22.47 -18.23
C CYS A 553 47.13 22.51 -17.35
N ASN A 554 48.23 23.04 -17.87
CA ASN A 554 49.31 23.53 -17.03
C ASN A 554 48.87 24.87 -16.41
N LYS A 555 49.24 25.00 -15.14
CA LYS A 555 48.93 26.07 -14.17
C LYS A 555 49.07 27.49 -14.68
#